data_AF-A0A8T6TD40-F1
#
_entry.id   AF-A0A8T6TD40-F1
#
_cell.length_a   1.000
_cell.length_b   1.000
_cell.length_c   1.000
_cell.angle_alpha   90.00
_cell.angle_beta   90.00
_cell.angle_gamma   90.00
#
_symmetry.space_group_name_H-M   'P 1'
#
loop_
_entity.id
_entity.type
_entity.pdbx_description
1 polymer ?
#
loop_
_entity_poly.entity_id
_entity_poly.type
_entity_poly.pdbx_seq_one_letter_code
_entity_poly.pdbx_strand_id
1 'polypeptide(L)' 'ESQPGRSVQYVVTDGPSSDWRKKVLIRERLDLYEGYDTAHYLKVLARAGEALLLPLGWTEDRVMAALDGQRQGTLPDM' A
#
# COMPACT_ATOMS: atom_id res chain seq x y z
N GLU A 1 -12.09 -13.68 -17.33
CA GLU A 1 -11.33 -12.96 -18.37
C GLU A 1 -11.28 -11.48 -18.02
N SER A 2 -10.11 -10.86 -18.13
CA SER A 2 -9.90 -9.44 -17.83
C SER A 2 -10.02 -8.64 -19.13
N GLN A 3 -11.09 -7.87 -19.30
CA GLN A 3 -11.25 -6.97 -20.46
C GLN A 3 -10.65 -5.59 -20.16
N PRO A 4 -9.97 -4.96 -21.13
CA PRO A 4 -9.52 -3.57 -21.01
C PRO A 4 -10.69 -2.64 -20.65
N GLY A 5 -10.46 -1.69 -19.74
CA GLY A 5 -11.50 -0.76 -19.26
C GLY A 5 -12.28 -1.25 -18.04
N ARG A 6 -12.08 -2.49 -17.57
CA ARG A 6 -12.59 -2.93 -16.27
C ARG A 6 -11.63 -2.56 -15.14
N SER A 7 -12.20 -2.17 -14.00
CA SER A 7 -11.47 -2.05 -12.74
C SER A 7 -11.04 -3.43 -12.25
N VAL A 8 -9.80 -3.53 -11.76
CA VAL A 8 -9.24 -4.75 -11.18
C VAL A 8 -8.80 -4.46 -9.76
N GLN A 9 -9.16 -5.33 -8.82
CA GLN A 9 -8.68 -5.23 -7.44
C GLN A 9 -7.44 -6.11 -7.29
N TYR A 10 -6.37 -5.53 -6.76
CA TYR A 10 -5.09 -6.20 -6.60
C TYR A 10 -4.39 -5.72 -5.33
N VAL A 11 -3.40 -6.50 -4.91
CA VAL A 11 -2.51 -6.21 -3.79
C VAL A 11 -1.07 -6.31 -4.28
N VAL A 12 -0.23 -5.39 -3.84
CA VAL A 12 1.22 -5.46 -4.08
C VAL A 12 1.85 -6.32 -2.99
N THR A 13 2.49 -7.41 -3.40
CA THR A 13 3.08 -8.43 -2.52
C THR A 13 4.61 -8.33 -2.46
N ASP A 14 5.25 -7.87 -3.54
CA ASP A 14 6.70 -7.64 -3.61
C ASP A 14 6.99 -6.51 -4.63
N GLY A 15 6.87 -5.26 -4.18
CA GLY A 15 7.10 -4.07 -5.01
C GLY A 15 8.42 -4.03 -5.79
N PRO A 16 9.58 -4.40 -5.18
CA PRO A 16 10.87 -4.37 -5.87
C PRO A 16 11.09 -5.51 -6.86
N SER A 17 10.31 -6.60 -6.80
CA SER A 17 10.43 -7.71 -7.75
C SER A 17 10.21 -7.27 -9.20
N SER A 18 11.03 -7.83 -10.11
CA SER A 18 10.86 -7.74 -11.56
C SER A 18 9.90 -8.80 -12.12
N ASP A 19 9.65 -9.88 -11.37
CA ASP A 19 8.66 -10.90 -11.72
C ASP A 19 7.27 -10.41 -11.34
N TRP A 20 6.44 -10.14 -12.34
CA TRP A 20 5.08 -9.65 -12.17
C TRP A 20 4.21 -10.58 -11.33
N ARG A 21 4.46 -11.90 -11.35
CA ARG A 21 3.70 -12.88 -10.55
C ARG A 21 3.97 -12.75 -9.06
N LYS A 22 5.17 -12.29 -8.70
CA LYS A 22 5.57 -12.06 -7.31
C LYS A 22 5.22 -10.65 -6.86
N LYS A 23 5.18 -9.70 -7.80
CA LYS A 23 4.98 -8.29 -7.52
C LYS A 23 3.54 -7.93 -7.15
N VAL A 24 2.59 -8.47 -7.90
CA VAL A 24 1.17 -8.12 -7.76
C VAL A 24 0.32 -9.38 -7.81
N LEU A 25 -0.66 -9.42 -6.93
CA LEU A 25 -1.62 -10.49 -6.85
C LEU A 25 -3.04 -9.94 -6.97
N ILE A 26 -3.86 -10.53 -7.82
CA ILE A 26 -5.26 -10.13 -7.99
C ILE A 26 -6.09 -10.66 -6.82
N ARG A 27 -7.11 -9.91 -6.40
CA ARG A 27 -7.93 -10.26 -5.24
C ARG A 27 -8.51 -11.67 -5.31
N GLU A 28 -8.90 -12.13 -6.49
CA GLU A 28 -9.49 -13.45 -6.70
C GLU A 28 -8.51 -14.61 -6.46
N ARG A 29 -7.21 -14.33 -6.42
CA ARG A 29 -6.15 -15.32 -6.16
C ARG A 29 -5.53 -15.19 -4.79
N LEU A 30 -5.98 -14.20 -4.01
CA LEU A 30 -5.39 -13.85 -2.73
C LEU A 30 -5.81 -14.87 -1.68
N ASP A 31 -4.89 -15.75 -1.31
CA ASP A 31 -5.10 -16.62 -0.16
C ASP A 31 -4.84 -15.83 1.13
N LEU A 32 -5.57 -16.16 2.20
CA LEU A 32 -5.51 -15.48 3.51
C LEU A 32 -4.10 -15.41 4.14
N TYR A 33 -3.12 -16.11 3.57
CA TYR A 33 -1.74 -16.22 4.05
C TYR A 33 -0.72 -15.44 3.22
N GLU A 34 -1.10 -14.91 2.05
CA GLU A 34 -0.18 -14.12 1.23
C GLU A 34 -0.02 -12.72 1.83
N GLY A 35 1.17 -12.44 2.37
CA GLY A 35 1.50 -11.15 2.94
C GLY A 35 1.56 -10.06 1.87
N TYR A 36 1.18 -8.83 2.25
CA TYR A 36 1.33 -7.65 1.41
C TYR A 36 2.67 -6.94 1.70
N ASP A 37 3.19 -6.22 0.70
CA ASP A 37 4.41 -5.43 0.86
C ASP A 37 4.12 -4.18 1.71
N THR A 38 4.28 -4.31 3.02
CA THR A 38 4.02 -3.22 3.97
C THR A 38 4.86 -1.99 3.67
N ALA A 39 6.12 -2.16 3.26
CA ALA A 39 7.00 -1.04 2.94
C ALA A 39 6.51 -0.26 1.73
N HIS A 40 6.01 -0.96 0.70
CA HIS A 40 5.36 -0.32 -0.45
C HIS A 40 4.17 0.53 -0.03
N TYR A 41 3.25 -0.02 0.77
CA TYR A 41 2.05 0.71 1.18
C TYR A 41 2.35 1.87 2.13
N LEU A 42 3.31 1.73 3.05
CA LEU A 42 3.77 2.83 3.90
C LEU A 42 4.31 3.98 3.06
N LYS A 43 5.11 3.68 2.03
CA LYS A 43 5.63 4.71 1.11
C LYS A 43 4.52 5.42 0.35
N VAL A 44 3.53 4.68 -0.16
CA VAL A 44 2.37 5.28 -0.84
C VAL A 44 1.58 6.18 0.11
N LEU A 45 1.35 5.74 1.35
CA LEU A 45 0.69 6.53 2.38
C LEU A 45 1.47 7.80 2.73
N ALA A 46 2.79 7.71 2.86
CA ALA A 46 3.59 8.88 3.17
C ALA A 46 3.58 9.94 2.07
N ARG A 47 3.60 9.52 0.80
CA ARG A 47 3.42 10.43 -0.35
C ARG A 47 2.06 11.10 -0.36
N ALA A 48 1.00 10.34 -0.07
CA ALA A 48 -0.34 10.90 0.04
C ALA A 48 -0.43 11.89 1.21
N GLY A 49 0.18 11.56 2.35
CA GLY A 49 0.27 12.44 3.51
C GLY A 49 1.06 13.72 3.23
N GLU A 50 2.19 13.61 2.53
CA GLU A 50 2.97 14.78 2.09
C GLU A 50 2.12 15.68 1.21
N ALA A 51 1.41 15.15 0.21
CA ALA A 51 0.56 15.97 -0.67
C ALA A 51 -0.48 16.81 0.12
N LEU A 52 -0.97 16.31 1.25
CA LEU A 52 -1.92 17.01 2.12
C LEU A 52 -1.24 17.94 3.13
N LEU A 53 -0.08 17.55 3.65
CA LEU A 53 0.60 18.22 4.77
C LEU A 53 1.79 19.08 4.34
N LEU A 54 2.13 19.09 3.04
CA LEU A 54 3.19 19.93 2.47
C LEU A 54 3.01 21.42 2.84
N PRO A 55 1.79 22.02 2.82
CA PRO A 55 1.60 23.40 3.27
C PRO A 55 1.96 23.65 4.74
N LEU A 56 1.98 22.59 5.56
CA LEU A 56 2.37 22.63 6.97
C LEU A 56 3.86 22.30 7.16
N GLY A 57 4.63 22.16 6.08
CA GLY A 57 6.05 21.84 6.12
C GLY A 57 6.35 20.37 6.44
N TRP A 58 5.43 19.46 6.12
CA TRP A 58 5.67 18.02 6.23
C TRP A 58 6.14 17.46 4.90
N THR A 59 7.25 16.73 4.94
CA THR A 59 7.84 16.02 3.79
C THR A 59 7.47 14.53 3.83
N GLU A 60 7.67 13.81 2.72
CA GLU A 60 7.52 12.35 2.64
C GLU A 60 8.26 11.66 3.81
N ASP A 61 9.52 12.03 4.07
CA ASP A 61 10.33 11.47 5.15
C ASP A 61 9.73 11.71 6.54
N ARG A 62 9.16 12.90 6.78
CA ARG A 62 8.55 13.25 8.06
C ARG A 62 7.26 12.47 8.28
N VAL A 63 6.48 12.26 7.22
CA VAL A 63 5.27 11.43 7.28
C VAL A 63 5.65 9.95 7.45
N MET A 64 6.64 9.45 6.73
CA MET A 64 7.17 8.09 6.90
C MET A 64 7.61 7.84 8.34
N ALA A 65 8.38 8.76 8.94
CA ALA A 65 8.82 8.65 10.32
C ALA A 65 7.66 8.65 11.34
N ALA A 66 6.57 9.37 11.04
CA ALA A 66 5.38 9.37 11.89
C ALA A 66 4.54 8.08 11.77
N LEU A 67 4.59 7.42 10.60
CA LEU A 67 3.92 6.13 10.36
C LEU A 67 4.72 4.95 10.92
N ASP A 68 6.04 5.09 11.06
CA ASP A 68 6.89 4.02 11.57
C ASP A 68 6.53 3.65 13.02
N GLY A 69 6.38 2.35 13.27
CA GLY A 69 5.95 1.82 14.58
C GLY A 69 4.47 2.06 14.95
N GLN A 70 3.68 2.79 14.14
CA GLN A 70 2.25 3.01 14.38
C GLN A 70 1.42 1.94 13.67
N ARG A 71 1.25 0.77 14.30
CA ARG A 71 0.29 -0.24 13.83
C ARG A 71 -1.03 -0.07 14.56
N GLN A 72 -2.06 0.36 13.84
CA GLN A 72 -3.41 0.38 14.38
C GLN A 72 -3.92 -1.06 14.47
N GLY A 73 -4.00 -1.59 15.71
CA GLY A 73 -4.32 -3.00 15.97
C GLY A 73 -5.78 -3.37 15.73
N THR A 74 -6.66 -2.38 15.65
CA THR A 74 -8.10 -2.58 15.52
C THR A 74 -8.70 -1.40 14.75
N LEU A 75 -9.38 -1.70 13.65
CA LEU A 75 -10.35 -0.77 13.07
C LEU A 75 -11.58 -0.78 13.99
N PRO A 76 -12.10 0.38 14.42
CA PRO A 76 -13.36 0.42 15.13
C PRO A 76 -14.45 -0.16 14.23
N ASP A 77 -15.30 -1.02 14.80
CA ASP A 77 -16.44 -1.61 14.09
C ASP A 77 -17.29 -0.48 13.48
N MET A 78 -17.46 -0.49 12.15
CA MET A 78 -18.35 0.41 11.42
C MET A 78 -19.76 -0.18 11.32
#